data_AF-A0A524E4L1-F1
#
_entry.id   AF-A0A524E4L1-F1
#
_cell.length_a   1.000
_cell.length_b   1.000
_cell.length_c   1.000
_cell.angle_alpha   90.00
_cell.angle_beta   90.00
_cell.angle_gamma   90.00
#
_symmetry.space_group_name_H-M   'P 1'
#
loop_
_entity.id
_entity.type
_entity.pdbx_description
1 polymer ?
#
loop_
_entity_poly.entity_id
_entity_poly.type
_entity_poly.pdbx_seq_one_letter_code
_entity_poly.pdbx_strand_id
1 'polypeptide(L)'
;MKILGDAEKKRRLIEDKLGEHPRRGKDSDEFKVVEGVIDPPTLKILYKLLSRGSINAVHGAISTGKEANVYRGEDLEGAPVAVKIYRMTTAESDFMLEYIVGDPRFKKIRRNPRTLIPLWALKEFKNLQRYHEAGVAVPKPFDIERNVLIMEFIGDKEAALPAPLLKDVILDSPAEAFNDIIDMIEIGYNDAGLVHADLSEFNILWYGEPIFIDVSQAVLTAHDYAGKYLFRDIQNMTRFFSKMDVETEDPKVITQYILSSGE
;
A
#
# COMPACT_ATOMS: atom_id res chain seq x y z
N MET A 1 0.86 -42.55 1.32
CA MET A 1 2.21 -42.32 1.87
C MET A 1 3.25 -41.83 0.85
N LYS A 2 2.90 -41.53 -0.41
CA LYS A 2 3.84 -41.06 -1.46
C LYS A 2 3.88 -39.54 -1.68
N ILE A 3 2.90 -38.79 -1.13
CA ILE A 3 2.71 -37.35 -1.42
C ILE A 3 3.53 -36.44 -0.49
N LEU A 4 3.88 -36.90 0.71
CA LEU A 4 4.72 -36.16 1.67
C LEU A 4 6.20 -36.09 1.27
N GLY A 5 6.72 -37.14 0.60
CA GLY A 5 8.13 -37.21 0.20
C GLY A 5 8.51 -36.27 -0.95
N ASP A 6 7.55 -35.88 -1.80
CA ASP A 6 7.81 -34.98 -2.94
C ASP A 6 7.91 -33.51 -2.50
N ALA A 7 7.18 -33.11 -1.46
CA ALA A 7 7.26 -31.76 -0.90
C ALA A 7 8.62 -31.52 -0.20
N GLU A 8 9.09 -32.50 0.58
CA GLU A 8 10.42 -32.47 1.19
C GLU A 8 11.55 -32.51 0.16
N LYS A 9 11.43 -33.32 -0.89
CA LYS A 9 12.40 -33.33 -2.00
C LYS A 9 12.46 -31.98 -2.72
N LYS A 10 11.31 -31.36 -2.97
CA LYS A 10 11.21 -30.07 -3.66
C LYS A 10 11.77 -28.95 -2.79
N ARG A 11 11.57 -29.02 -1.47
CA ARG A 11 12.18 -28.13 -0.47
C ARG A 11 13.70 -28.27 -0.45
N ARG A 12 14.23 -29.50 -0.39
CA ARG A 12 15.67 -29.77 -0.45
C ARG A 12 16.32 -29.29 -1.76
N LEU A 13 15.63 -29.47 -2.89
CA LEU A 13 16.12 -28.99 -4.19
C LEU A 13 16.14 -27.46 -4.29
N ILE A 14 15.23 -26.78 -3.61
CA ILE A 14 15.20 -25.32 -3.49
C ILE A 14 16.33 -24.86 -2.54
N GLU A 15 16.52 -25.56 -1.42
CA GLU A 15 17.61 -25.33 -0.47
C GLU A 15 19.00 -25.55 -1.09
N ASP A 16 19.18 -26.55 -1.95
CA ASP A 16 20.44 -26.79 -2.68
C ASP A 16 20.70 -25.74 -3.75
N LYS A 17 19.67 -25.31 -4.49
CA LYS A 17 19.81 -24.23 -5.49
C LYS A 17 20.02 -22.84 -4.88
N LEU A 18 19.63 -22.64 -3.62
CA LEU A 18 19.92 -21.44 -2.84
C LEU A 18 21.32 -21.50 -2.17
N GLY A 19 21.97 -22.66 -2.17
CA GLY A 19 23.24 -22.91 -1.49
C GLY A 19 24.50 -22.39 -2.19
N GLU A 20 24.39 -21.79 -3.38
CA GLU A 20 25.55 -21.23 -4.11
C GLU A 20 25.91 -19.79 -3.68
N HIS A 21 25.18 -19.18 -2.74
CA HIS A 21 25.57 -17.91 -2.11
C HIS A 21 25.95 -18.12 -0.64
N PRO A 22 27.13 -17.63 -0.19
CA PRO A 22 27.61 -17.92 1.17
C PRO A 22 26.98 -16.96 2.19
N ARG A 23 26.26 -17.51 3.19
CA ARG A 23 26.20 -17.11 4.64
C ARG A 23 24.93 -17.62 5.35
N ARG A 24 24.79 -18.94 5.43
CA ARG A 24 23.59 -19.65 5.92
C ARG A 24 23.27 -19.56 7.42
N GLY A 25 23.91 -18.69 8.19
CA GLY A 25 23.81 -18.68 9.66
C GLY A 25 23.18 -17.44 10.30
N LYS A 26 23.09 -16.31 9.57
CA LYS A 26 22.49 -15.06 10.07
C LYS A 26 21.08 -14.84 9.51
N ASP A 27 20.88 -15.15 8.24
CA ASP A 27 19.64 -14.92 7.49
C ASP A 27 18.42 -15.67 8.06
N SER A 28 18.61 -16.79 8.80
CA SER A 28 17.49 -17.51 9.42
C SER A 28 16.83 -16.71 10.53
N ASP A 29 17.61 -15.91 11.27
CA ASP A 29 17.11 -15.18 12.42
C ASP A 29 16.33 -13.92 12.01
N GLU A 30 16.67 -13.37 10.83
CA GLU A 30 16.07 -12.17 10.22
C GLU A 30 14.62 -12.38 9.73
N PHE A 31 14.16 -13.63 9.63
CA PHE A 31 12.77 -13.99 9.26
C PHE A 31 12.06 -14.89 10.27
N LYS A 32 12.66 -15.19 11.43
CA LYS A 32 12.11 -16.17 12.41
C LYS A 32 10.66 -15.90 12.83
N VAL A 33 10.23 -14.63 12.81
CA VAL A 33 8.86 -14.23 13.19
C VAL A 33 7.86 -14.43 12.05
N VAL A 34 8.34 -14.51 10.80
CA VAL A 34 7.53 -14.53 9.58
C VAL A 34 7.60 -15.86 8.81
N GLU A 35 8.59 -16.69 9.12
CA GLU A 35 8.72 -18.06 8.61
C GLU A 35 7.48 -18.90 8.97
N GLY A 36 6.73 -19.34 7.95
CA GLY A 36 5.53 -20.16 8.08
C GLY A 36 4.23 -19.48 7.62
N VAL A 37 4.20 -18.14 7.57
CA VAL A 37 3.05 -17.36 7.07
C VAL A 37 3.27 -16.93 5.61
N ILE A 38 4.52 -16.79 5.19
CA ILE A 38 4.92 -16.35 3.85
C ILE A 38 5.16 -17.55 2.94
N ASP A 39 4.61 -17.52 1.73
CA ASP A 39 4.79 -18.58 0.74
C ASP A 39 6.24 -18.62 0.18
N PRO A 40 6.76 -19.80 -0.22
CA PRO A 40 8.13 -19.93 -0.69
C PRO A 40 8.53 -19.03 -1.88
N PRO A 41 7.65 -18.76 -2.88
CA PRO A 41 7.91 -17.74 -3.89
C PRO A 41 8.16 -16.34 -3.33
N THR A 42 7.34 -15.90 -2.37
CA THR A 42 7.51 -14.59 -1.71
C THR A 42 8.77 -14.51 -0.87
N LEU A 43 9.16 -15.59 -0.16
CA LEU A 43 10.45 -15.62 0.56
C LEU A 43 11.65 -15.36 -0.37
N LYS A 44 11.64 -15.94 -1.58
CA LYS A 44 12.71 -15.67 -2.58
C LYS A 44 12.77 -14.21 -3.01
N ILE A 45 11.63 -13.52 -3.01
CA ILE A 45 11.57 -12.09 -3.33
C ILE A 45 12.18 -11.27 -2.18
N LEU A 46 11.85 -11.59 -0.94
CA LEU A 46 12.42 -10.94 0.23
C LEU A 46 13.94 -11.10 0.29
N TYR A 47 14.46 -12.31 0.01
CA TYR A 47 15.90 -12.53 -0.11
C TYR A 47 16.56 -11.67 -1.18
N LYS A 48 15.89 -11.41 -2.31
CA LYS A 48 16.41 -10.49 -3.33
C LYS A 48 16.48 -9.06 -2.81
N LEU A 49 15.44 -8.60 -2.12
CA LEU A 49 15.39 -7.26 -1.53
C LEU A 49 16.49 -7.06 -0.49
N LEU A 50 16.73 -8.06 0.36
CA LEU A 50 17.89 -8.08 1.28
C LEU A 50 19.22 -8.03 0.52
N SER A 51 19.40 -8.91 -0.46
CA SER A 51 20.68 -9.04 -1.20
C SER A 51 21.09 -7.77 -1.95
N ARG A 52 20.11 -6.93 -2.34
CA ARG A 52 20.36 -5.65 -3.02
C ARG A 52 20.33 -4.44 -2.09
N GLY A 53 20.15 -4.66 -0.79
CA GLY A 53 20.23 -3.64 0.25
C GLY A 53 18.99 -2.77 0.40
N SER A 54 17.82 -3.22 -0.05
CA SER A 54 16.58 -2.44 0.07
C SER A 54 15.96 -2.53 1.46
N ILE A 55 16.24 -3.61 2.18
CA ILE A 55 15.85 -3.90 3.56
C ILE A 55 16.98 -4.72 4.20
N ASN A 56 17.00 -4.78 5.53
CA ASN A 56 17.92 -5.57 6.34
C ASN A 56 17.23 -6.69 7.14
N ALA A 57 15.98 -6.47 7.57
CA ALA A 57 15.21 -7.48 8.30
C ALA A 57 13.70 -7.31 8.09
N VAL A 58 12.93 -8.38 8.31
CA VAL A 58 11.46 -8.33 8.35
C VAL A 58 10.96 -8.97 9.64
N HIS A 59 10.13 -8.22 10.36
CA HIS A 59 9.63 -8.52 11.69
C HIS A 59 8.13 -8.87 11.65
N GLY A 60 7.45 -8.70 12.79
CA GLY A 60 6.03 -8.99 12.95
C GLY A 60 5.10 -8.22 12.01
N ALA A 61 3.89 -8.75 11.84
CA ALA A 61 2.85 -8.10 11.07
C ALA A 61 2.33 -6.85 11.78
N ILE A 62 2.25 -5.74 11.04
CA ILE A 62 1.57 -4.51 11.43
C ILE A 62 0.07 -4.65 11.16
N SER A 63 -0.28 -5.19 9.99
CA SER A 63 -1.67 -5.35 9.55
C SER A 63 -1.82 -6.60 8.69
N THR A 64 -2.95 -7.29 8.86
CA THR A 64 -3.30 -8.46 8.04
C THR A 64 -4.60 -8.19 7.30
N GLY A 65 -4.53 -8.14 5.98
CA GLY A 65 -5.68 -7.92 5.10
C GLY A 65 -5.99 -9.13 4.23
N LYS A 66 -7.14 -9.05 3.55
CA LYS A 66 -7.56 -10.05 2.55
C LYS A 66 -6.66 -10.04 1.32
N GLU A 67 -6.19 -8.87 0.92
CA GLU A 67 -5.41 -8.67 -0.30
C GLU A 67 -3.91 -8.60 -0.05
N ALA A 68 -3.49 -7.95 1.02
CA ALA A 68 -2.10 -7.80 1.41
C ALA A 68 -1.94 -7.88 2.92
N ASN A 69 -0.74 -8.22 3.35
CA ASN A 69 -0.30 -8.04 4.73
C ASN A 69 0.80 -6.98 4.75
N VAL A 70 0.85 -6.19 5.81
CA VAL A 70 1.92 -5.21 6.04
C VAL A 70 2.74 -5.71 7.22
N TYR A 71 4.05 -5.78 7.06
CA TYR A 71 5.01 -6.18 8.07
C TYR A 71 5.92 -5.01 8.42
N ARG A 72 6.41 -4.99 9.65
CA ARG A 72 7.51 -4.10 10.01
C ARG A 72 8.80 -4.67 9.41
N GLY A 73 9.62 -3.84 8.80
CA GLY A 73 10.99 -4.18 8.42
C GLY A 73 11.98 -3.17 8.98
N GLU A 74 13.26 -3.38 8.68
CA GLU A 74 14.34 -2.45 8.95
C GLU A 74 15.12 -2.18 7.67
N ASP A 75 15.59 -0.95 7.47
CA ASP A 75 16.57 -0.63 6.44
C ASP A 75 18.00 -1.00 6.86
N LEU A 76 18.99 -0.66 6.03
CA LEU A 76 20.40 -0.95 6.29
C LEU A 76 20.99 -0.21 7.50
N GLU A 77 20.35 0.88 7.94
CA GLU A 77 20.76 1.66 9.11
C GLU A 77 20.00 1.21 10.38
N GLY A 78 19.06 0.27 10.24
CA GLY A 78 18.21 -0.22 11.33
C GLY A 78 16.96 0.62 11.57
N ALA A 79 16.68 1.62 10.72
CA ALA A 79 15.48 2.42 10.84
C ALA A 79 14.25 1.63 10.33
N PRO A 80 13.07 1.82 10.95
CA PRO A 80 11.89 1.04 10.60
C PRO A 80 11.35 1.40 9.22
N VAL A 81 10.96 0.37 8.47
CA VAL A 81 10.26 0.48 7.19
C VAL A 81 8.98 -0.37 7.18
N ALA A 82 8.04 -0.06 6.30
CA ALA A 82 6.85 -0.88 6.07
C ALA A 82 7.08 -1.80 4.84
N VAL A 83 6.80 -3.08 5.02
CA VAL A 83 6.90 -4.12 3.98
C VAL A 83 5.51 -4.64 3.66
N LYS A 84 4.90 -4.12 2.58
CA LYS A 84 3.58 -4.56 2.11
C LYS A 84 3.73 -5.72 1.13
N ILE A 85 3.14 -6.87 1.48
CA ILE A 85 3.19 -8.11 0.71
C ILE A 85 1.79 -8.46 0.23
N TYR A 86 1.56 -8.40 -1.08
CA TYR A 86 0.28 -8.82 -1.68
C TYR A 86 0.21 -10.34 -1.78
N ARG A 87 -0.96 -10.88 -1.42
CA ARG A 87 -1.25 -12.31 -1.45
C ARG A 87 -1.43 -12.76 -2.90
N MET A 88 -0.67 -13.77 -3.30
CA MET A 88 -0.70 -14.31 -4.67
C MET A 88 -1.96 -15.14 -5.00
N THR A 89 -2.76 -15.50 -4.00
CA THR A 89 -3.88 -16.45 -4.13
C THR A 89 -5.27 -15.79 -4.14
N THR A 90 -5.36 -14.46 -4.16
CA THR A 90 -6.66 -13.78 -4.10
C THR A 90 -7.46 -13.97 -5.39
N ALA A 91 -8.75 -14.29 -5.22
CA ALA A 91 -9.71 -14.57 -6.29
C ALA A 91 -10.27 -13.31 -6.97
N GLU A 92 -9.71 -12.14 -6.68
CA GLU A 92 -10.28 -10.83 -7.02
C GLU A 92 -9.61 -10.21 -8.27
N SER A 93 -9.15 -11.06 -9.20
CA SER A 93 -8.51 -10.60 -10.44
C SER A 93 -9.41 -9.71 -11.29
N ASP A 94 -10.73 -9.93 -11.24
CA ASP A 94 -11.69 -9.15 -12.03
C ASP A 94 -11.91 -7.76 -11.43
N PHE A 95 -11.91 -7.64 -10.09
CA PHE A 95 -11.98 -6.35 -9.40
C PHE A 95 -10.72 -5.52 -9.67
N MET A 96 -9.53 -6.13 -9.59
CA MET A 96 -8.28 -5.45 -9.93
C MET A 96 -8.24 -4.97 -11.39
N LEU A 97 -8.88 -5.69 -12.32
CA LEU A 97 -8.94 -5.25 -13.70
C LEU A 97 -9.69 -3.93 -13.86
N GLU A 98 -10.72 -3.65 -13.05
CA GLU A 98 -11.48 -2.38 -13.12
C GLU A 98 -10.59 -1.16 -12.95
N TYR A 99 -9.62 -1.20 -12.02
CA TYR A 99 -8.73 -0.07 -11.74
C TYR A 99 -7.39 -0.11 -12.50
N ILE A 100 -7.14 -1.15 -13.29
CA ILE A 100 -5.96 -1.24 -14.20
C ILE A 100 -6.37 -0.92 -15.64
N VAL A 101 -7.56 -1.34 -16.06
CA VAL A 101 -8.05 -1.14 -17.43
C VAL A 101 -8.25 0.35 -17.68
N GLY A 102 -7.75 0.83 -18.83
CA GLY A 102 -7.78 2.25 -19.17
C GLY A 102 -6.51 3.02 -18.79
N ASP A 103 -5.73 2.52 -17.81
CA ASP A 103 -4.46 3.16 -17.44
C ASP A 103 -3.39 2.92 -18.52
N PRO A 104 -2.88 3.99 -19.18
CA PRO A 104 -1.89 3.88 -20.24
C PRO A 104 -0.58 3.24 -19.78
N ARG A 105 -0.26 3.29 -18.47
CA ARG A 105 0.94 2.69 -17.87
C ARG A 105 0.95 1.16 -17.97
N PHE A 106 -0.22 0.53 -18.16
CA PHE A 106 -0.36 -0.94 -18.14
C PHE A 106 -0.93 -1.57 -19.43
N LYS A 107 -1.10 -0.78 -20.52
CA LYS A 107 -1.73 -1.21 -21.79
C LYS A 107 -1.15 -2.46 -22.45
N LYS A 108 0.13 -2.77 -22.26
CA LYS A 108 0.85 -3.84 -22.98
C LYS A 108 0.85 -5.20 -22.26
N ILE A 109 0.14 -5.33 -21.14
CA ILE A 109 0.39 -6.43 -20.19
C ILE A 109 -0.71 -7.50 -20.28
N ARG A 110 -0.28 -8.77 -20.38
CA ARG A 110 -1.18 -9.92 -20.50
C ARG A 110 -2.07 -10.03 -19.26
N ARG A 111 -3.38 -10.24 -19.47
CA ARG A 111 -4.40 -10.47 -18.43
C ARG A 111 -4.28 -11.88 -17.83
N ASN A 112 -3.34 -12.08 -16.90
CA ASN A 112 -3.20 -13.33 -16.14
C ASN A 112 -3.08 -12.99 -14.65
N PRO A 113 -3.76 -13.67 -13.72
CA PRO A 113 -3.64 -13.40 -12.28
C PRO A 113 -2.19 -13.34 -11.76
N ARG A 114 -1.29 -14.19 -12.30
CA ARG A 114 0.13 -14.18 -11.95
C ARG A 114 0.89 -12.92 -12.38
N THR A 115 0.38 -12.22 -13.39
CA THR A 115 0.89 -10.91 -13.80
C THR A 115 0.13 -9.77 -13.12
N LEU A 116 -1.13 -9.95 -12.75
CA LEU A 116 -1.95 -8.90 -12.13
C LEU A 116 -1.45 -8.48 -10.74
N ILE A 117 -1.13 -9.42 -9.85
CA ILE A 117 -0.68 -9.06 -8.48
C ILE A 117 0.60 -8.21 -8.50
N PRO A 118 1.67 -8.58 -9.25
CA PRO A 118 2.83 -7.70 -9.40
C PRO A 118 2.52 -6.34 -10.02
N LEU A 119 1.52 -6.25 -10.91
CA LEU A 119 1.11 -4.97 -11.49
C LEU A 119 0.35 -4.11 -10.49
N TRP A 120 -0.45 -4.73 -9.63
CA TRP A 120 -1.18 -4.04 -8.57
C TRP A 120 -0.20 -3.40 -7.59
N ALA A 121 0.81 -4.16 -7.16
CA ALA A 121 1.90 -3.64 -6.35
C ALA A 121 2.66 -2.51 -7.05
N LEU A 122 2.98 -2.69 -8.35
CA LEU A 122 3.65 -1.66 -9.14
C LEU A 122 2.79 -0.40 -9.31
N LYS A 123 1.48 -0.55 -9.43
CA LYS A 123 0.53 0.55 -9.49
C LYS A 123 0.53 1.33 -8.19
N GLU A 124 0.45 0.66 -7.03
CA GLU A 124 0.54 1.35 -5.74
C GLU A 124 1.89 2.08 -5.59
N PHE A 125 3.02 1.44 -5.89
CA PHE A 125 4.32 2.09 -5.89
C PHE A 125 4.33 3.36 -6.75
N LYS A 126 3.81 3.29 -7.98
CA LYS A 126 3.76 4.43 -8.90
C LYS A 126 2.79 5.52 -8.47
N ASN A 127 1.69 5.16 -7.82
CA ASN A 127 0.73 6.12 -7.28
C ASN A 127 1.30 6.82 -6.04
N LEU A 128 1.96 6.09 -5.13
CA LEU A 128 2.68 6.68 -3.99
C LEU A 128 3.76 7.66 -4.45
N GLN A 129 4.54 7.31 -5.49
CA GLN A 129 5.55 8.22 -6.05
C GLN A 129 4.90 9.53 -6.51
N ARG A 130 3.80 9.41 -7.25
CA ARG A 130 3.12 10.56 -7.84
C ARG A 130 2.44 11.46 -6.79
N TYR A 131 1.79 10.87 -5.78
CA TYR A 131 1.24 11.61 -4.65
C TYR A 131 2.33 12.33 -3.85
N HIS A 132 3.41 11.62 -3.52
CA HIS A 132 4.54 12.20 -2.79
C HIS A 132 5.21 13.34 -3.57
N GLU A 133 5.40 13.19 -4.89
CA GLU A 133 5.96 14.25 -5.76
C GLU A 133 5.06 15.49 -5.84
N ALA A 134 3.75 15.31 -5.71
CA ALA A 134 2.77 16.40 -5.67
C ALA A 134 2.62 17.06 -4.29
N GLY A 135 3.23 16.50 -3.24
CA GLY A 135 3.14 17.02 -1.88
C GLY A 135 1.97 16.46 -1.04
N VAL A 136 1.26 15.44 -1.52
CA VAL A 136 0.26 14.74 -0.70
C VAL A 136 0.98 13.87 0.34
N ALA A 137 0.57 13.97 1.60
CA ALA A 137 1.08 13.13 2.69
C ALA A 137 0.72 11.66 2.45
N VAL A 138 1.70 10.88 1.99
CA VAL A 138 1.64 9.43 1.78
C VAL A 138 2.97 8.79 2.22
N PRO A 139 3.01 7.48 2.54
CA PRO A 139 4.26 6.79 2.80
C PRO A 139 5.19 6.90 1.59
N LYS A 140 6.41 7.41 1.80
CA LYS A 140 7.40 7.48 0.72
C LYS A 140 7.74 6.06 0.23
N PRO A 141 7.56 5.75 -1.07
CA PRO A 141 7.89 4.44 -1.59
C PRO A 141 9.41 4.34 -1.81
N PHE A 142 10.02 3.27 -1.30
CA PHE A 142 11.47 3.07 -1.39
C PHE A 142 11.85 2.08 -2.50
N ASP A 143 11.19 0.93 -2.53
CA ASP A 143 11.51 -0.11 -3.51
C ASP A 143 10.34 -1.07 -3.73
N ILE A 144 10.37 -1.80 -4.84
CA ILE A 144 9.40 -2.84 -5.17
C ILE A 144 10.08 -4.02 -5.87
N GLU A 145 9.68 -5.23 -5.49
CA GLU A 145 10.00 -6.45 -6.24
C GLU A 145 8.75 -7.31 -6.31
N ARG A 146 8.22 -7.48 -7.53
CA ARG A 146 7.00 -8.28 -7.79
C ARG A 146 5.83 -7.86 -6.91
N ASN A 147 5.45 -8.69 -5.94
CA ASN A 147 4.31 -8.49 -5.03
C ASN A 147 4.73 -7.96 -3.65
N VAL A 148 5.96 -7.45 -3.51
CA VAL A 148 6.46 -6.86 -2.27
C VAL A 148 6.85 -5.41 -2.52
N LEU A 149 6.21 -4.51 -1.77
CA LEU A 149 6.43 -3.06 -1.76
C LEU A 149 7.11 -2.67 -0.44
N ILE A 150 8.21 -1.94 -0.52
CA ILE A 150 8.93 -1.33 0.60
C ILE A 150 8.64 0.16 0.60
N MET A 151 8.16 0.68 1.71
CA MET A 151 7.78 2.08 1.87
C MET A 151 8.06 2.59 3.28
N GLU A 152 7.92 3.89 3.48
CA GLU A 152 8.08 4.51 4.77
C GLU A 152 7.18 3.89 5.84
N PHE A 153 7.76 3.69 7.03
CA PHE A 153 7.00 3.37 8.23
C PHE A 153 6.44 4.66 8.84
N ILE A 154 5.12 4.73 8.97
CA ILE A 154 4.41 5.85 9.60
C ILE A 154 4.07 5.48 11.04
N GLY A 155 4.58 6.26 11.99
CA GLY A 155 4.41 6.02 13.43
C GLY A 155 5.66 6.41 14.22
N ASP A 156 5.71 5.97 15.48
CA ASP A 156 6.86 6.17 16.34
C ASP A 156 8.00 5.25 15.89
N LYS A 157 9.07 5.85 15.34
CA LYS A 157 10.21 5.11 14.80
C LYS A 157 11.10 4.52 15.91
N GLU A 158 11.15 5.15 17.09
CA GLU A 158 11.97 4.71 18.23
C GLU A 158 11.29 3.54 18.96
N ALA A 159 10.00 3.66 19.22
CA ALA A 159 9.20 2.59 19.81
C ALA A 159 8.78 1.52 18.79
N ALA A 160 8.99 1.80 17.50
CA ALA A 160 8.55 1.00 16.36
C ALA A 160 7.06 0.67 16.39
N LEU A 161 6.24 1.66 16.80
CA LEU A 161 4.79 1.56 16.91
C LEU A 161 4.11 2.23 15.71
N PRO A 162 3.25 1.52 14.96
CA PRO A 162 2.59 2.09 13.79
C PRO A 162 1.60 3.16 14.22
N ALA A 163 1.42 4.17 13.38
CA ALA A 163 0.38 5.17 13.56
C ALA A 163 -1.01 4.50 13.56
N PRO A 164 -1.95 4.96 14.40
CA PRO A 164 -3.33 4.49 14.36
C PRO A 164 -4.04 4.91 13.07
N LEU A 165 -5.09 4.17 12.71
CA LEU A 165 -6.02 4.58 11.67
C LEU A 165 -6.89 5.74 12.18
N LEU A 166 -7.31 6.64 11.29
CA LEU A 166 -8.15 7.79 11.62
C LEU A 166 -9.42 7.38 12.37
N LYS A 167 -10.03 6.25 11.99
CA LYS A 167 -11.22 5.70 12.66
C LYS A 167 -11.03 5.39 14.16
N ASP A 168 -9.79 5.15 14.57
CA ASP A 168 -9.41 4.72 15.92
C ASP A 168 -8.84 5.89 16.75
N VAL A 169 -8.85 7.11 16.20
CA VAL A 169 -8.33 8.32 16.87
C VAL A 169 -9.47 9.23 17.34
N ILE A 170 -9.28 9.80 18.52
CA ILE A 170 -10.05 10.93 19.01
C ILE A 170 -9.31 12.20 18.56
N LEU A 171 -9.94 12.98 17.71
CA LEU A 171 -9.34 14.20 17.15
C LEU A 171 -9.62 15.38 18.07
N ASP A 172 -8.58 16.16 18.38
CA ASP A 172 -8.72 17.41 19.12
C ASP A 172 -9.40 18.50 18.27
N SER A 173 -9.05 18.57 16.98
CA SER A 173 -9.62 19.50 16.00
C SER A 173 -10.20 18.74 14.79
N PRO A 174 -11.39 18.11 14.89
CA PRO A 174 -11.99 17.37 13.77
C PRO A 174 -12.20 18.22 12.51
N ALA A 175 -12.52 19.52 12.66
CA ALA A 175 -12.73 20.42 11.53
C ALA A 175 -11.43 20.73 10.76
N GLU A 176 -10.31 20.91 11.48
CA GLU A 176 -8.99 21.12 10.85
C GLU A 176 -8.57 19.86 10.08
N ALA A 177 -8.70 18.69 10.72
CA ALA A 177 -8.41 17.40 10.09
C ALA A 177 -9.24 17.17 8.82
N PHE A 178 -10.53 17.56 8.82
CA PHE A 178 -11.36 17.48 7.62
C PHE A 178 -10.83 18.37 6.50
N ASN A 179 -10.48 19.63 6.81
CA ASN A 179 -9.94 20.56 5.82
C ASN A 179 -8.62 20.04 5.24
N ASP A 180 -7.69 19.57 6.09
CA ASP A 180 -6.42 18.99 5.64
C ASP A 180 -6.65 17.82 4.67
N ILE A 181 -7.64 16.97 4.95
CA ILE A 181 -8.00 15.85 4.05
C ILE A 181 -8.59 16.36 2.74
N ILE A 182 -9.45 17.39 2.74
CA ILE A 182 -9.99 17.98 1.51
C ILE A 182 -8.87 18.61 0.68
N ASP A 183 -7.94 19.33 1.30
CA ASP A 183 -6.77 19.92 0.65
C ASP A 183 -5.90 18.83 0.01
N MET A 184 -5.66 17.71 0.72
CA MET A 184 -4.96 16.55 0.16
C MET A 184 -5.69 15.91 -1.03
N ILE A 185 -7.02 15.86 -1.01
CA ILE A 185 -7.83 15.38 -2.15
C ILE A 185 -7.69 16.34 -3.33
N GLU A 186 -7.70 17.66 -3.10
CA GLU A 186 -7.52 18.68 -4.13
C GLU A 186 -6.14 18.59 -4.78
N ILE A 187 -5.06 18.57 -4.00
CA ILE A 187 -3.68 18.38 -4.49
C ILE A 187 -3.57 17.04 -5.24
N GLY A 188 -4.21 15.99 -4.70
CA GLY A 188 -4.28 14.69 -5.36
C GLY A 188 -4.89 14.77 -6.76
N TYR A 189 -5.99 15.51 -6.92
CA TYR A 189 -6.67 15.67 -8.20
C TYR A 189 -5.89 16.59 -9.15
N ASN A 190 -5.55 17.80 -8.71
CA ASN A 190 -5.00 18.87 -9.54
C ASN A 190 -3.52 18.64 -9.87
N ASP A 191 -2.71 18.36 -8.86
CA ASP A 191 -1.25 18.28 -9.01
C ASP A 191 -0.79 16.85 -9.26
N ALA A 192 -1.31 15.89 -8.49
CA ALA A 192 -0.97 14.48 -8.69
C ALA A 192 -1.74 13.87 -9.86
N GLY A 193 -2.83 14.45 -10.36
CA GLY A 193 -3.62 13.87 -11.45
C GLY A 193 -4.18 12.49 -11.10
N LEU A 194 -4.51 12.26 -9.83
CA LEU A 194 -5.01 11.00 -9.28
C LEU A 194 -6.25 11.19 -8.40
N VAL A 195 -7.17 10.23 -8.47
CA VAL A 195 -8.28 10.09 -7.52
C VAL A 195 -8.05 8.83 -6.72
N HIS A 196 -8.12 8.89 -5.38
CA HIS A 196 -7.84 7.75 -4.51
C HIS A 196 -8.77 6.57 -4.82
N ALA A 197 -10.03 6.84 -5.11
CA ALA A 197 -11.04 5.89 -5.54
C ALA A 197 -11.29 4.75 -4.55
N ASP A 198 -11.00 4.96 -3.27
CA ASP A 198 -11.43 4.14 -2.13
C ASP A 198 -11.14 4.83 -0.78
N LEU A 199 -11.26 6.17 -0.73
CA LEU A 199 -10.88 6.91 0.46
C LEU A 199 -11.95 6.75 1.55
N SER A 200 -11.50 6.38 2.75
CA SER A 200 -12.30 6.22 3.96
C SER A 200 -11.41 6.37 5.20
N GLU A 201 -12.02 6.47 6.38
CA GLU A 201 -11.33 6.51 7.67
C GLU A 201 -10.48 5.25 7.97
N PHE A 202 -10.64 4.20 7.17
CA PHE A 202 -9.87 2.95 7.23
C PHE A 202 -8.58 3.00 6.40
N ASN A 203 -8.44 3.98 5.51
CA ASN A 203 -7.30 4.14 4.60
C ASN A 203 -6.54 5.46 4.85
N ILE A 204 -6.72 6.03 6.05
CA ILE A 204 -6.00 7.22 6.52
C ILE A 204 -5.35 6.86 7.86
N LEU A 205 -4.04 7.04 7.95
CA LEU A 205 -3.32 7.01 9.23
C LEU A 205 -3.32 8.41 9.83
N TRP A 206 -3.24 8.49 11.15
CA TRP A 206 -3.14 9.75 11.87
C TRP A 206 -1.86 9.79 12.70
N TYR A 207 -0.97 10.73 12.38
CA TYR A 207 0.28 10.94 13.10
C TYR A 207 0.63 12.43 13.16
N GLY A 208 -0.17 13.18 13.91
CA GLY A 208 -0.11 14.66 13.96
C GLY A 208 -0.80 15.32 12.75
N GLU A 209 -0.81 14.64 11.61
CA GLU A 209 -1.49 15.02 10.37
C GLU A 209 -2.13 13.77 9.72
N PRO A 210 -3.08 13.92 8.78
CA PRO A 210 -3.62 12.80 8.01
C PRO A 210 -2.61 12.29 6.97
N ILE A 211 -2.46 10.97 6.85
CA ILE A 211 -1.60 10.34 5.84
C ILE A 211 -2.41 9.30 5.06
N PHE A 212 -2.52 9.46 3.74
CA PHE A 212 -3.24 8.51 2.88
C PHE A 212 -2.41 7.24 2.68
N ILE A 213 -3.07 6.09 2.80
CA ILE A 213 -2.48 4.77 2.55
C ILE A 213 -3.37 3.95 1.61
N ASP A 214 -2.84 2.84 1.09
CA ASP A 214 -3.57 1.93 0.20
C ASP A 214 -4.06 2.56 -1.11
N VAL A 215 -3.18 3.31 -1.78
CA VAL A 215 -3.44 3.95 -3.07
C VAL A 215 -3.36 2.99 -4.27
N SER A 216 -3.49 1.68 -4.04
CA SER A 216 -3.49 0.67 -5.11
C SER A 216 -4.68 0.83 -6.05
N GLN A 217 -5.84 1.23 -5.53
CA GLN A 217 -7.06 1.45 -6.29
C GLN A 217 -7.09 2.82 -7.00
N ALA A 218 -6.22 3.77 -6.62
CA ALA A 218 -6.23 5.12 -7.18
C ALA A 218 -6.12 5.12 -8.72
N VAL A 219 -6.94 5.96 -9.35
CA VAL A 219 -7.06 6.06 -10.82
C VAL A 219 -6.59 7.42 -11.30
N LEU A 220 -6.18 7.51 -12.57
CA LEU A 220 -5.88 8.81 -13.19
C LEU A 220 -7.16 9.63 -13.35
N THR A 221 -7.04 10.96 -13.30
CA THR A 221 -8.17 11.88 -13.56
C THR A 221 -8.81 11.70 -14.94
N ALA A 222 -8.04 11.20 -15.92
CA ALA A 222 -8.54 10.85 -17.24
C ALA A 222 -9.39 9.56 -17.30
N HIS A 223 -9.57 8.85 -16.19
CA HIS A 223 -10.43 7.66 -16.13
C HIS A 223 -11.91 8.04 -16.21
N ASP A 224 -12.71 7.29 -16.98
CA ASP A 224 -14.13 7.59 -17.23
C ASP A 224 -14.95 7.77 -15.95
N TYR A 225 -14.59 7.06 -14.88
CA TYR A 225 -15.26 7.13 -13.58
C TYR A 225 -14.56 8.02 -12.54
N ALA A 226 -13.49 8.75 -12.89
CA ALA A 226 -12.71 9.54 -11.94
C ALA A 226 -13.57 10.53 -11.14
N GLY A 227 -14.43 11.31 -11.80
CA GLY A 227 -15.33 12.26 -11.11
C GLY A 227 -16.33 11.59 -10.16
N LYS A 228 -16.80 10.37 -10.50
CA LYS A 228 -17.69 9.59 -9.64
C LYS A 228 -16.96 9.08 -8.40
N TYR A 229 -15.72 8.62 -8.55
CA TYR A 229 -14.89 8.19 -7.44
C TYR A 229 -14.51 9.36 -6.53
N LEU A 230 -14.16 10.52 -7.09
CA LEU A 230 -13.86 11.73 -6.33
C LEU A 230 -15.05 12.14 -5.46
N PHE A 231 -16.25 12.20 -6.05
CA PHE A 231 -17.48 12.49 -5.31
C PHE A 231 -17.71 11.50 -4.17
N ARG A 232 -17.47 10.20 -4.40
CA ARG A 232 -17.65 9.16 -3.38
C ARG A 232 -16.65 9.32 -2.24
N ASP A 233 -15.39 9.59 -2.55
CA ASP A 233 -14.32 9.79 -1.56
C ASP A 233 -14.65 11.00 -0.66
N ILE A 234 -15.04 12.14 -1.26
CA ILE A 234 -15.48 13.33 -0.52
C ILE A 234 -16.73 13.02 0.32
N GLN A 235 -17.71 12.33 -0.25
CA GLN A 235 -18.92 11.94 0.46
C GLN A 235 -18.63 11.04 1.67
N ASN A 236 -17.66 10.14 1.57
CA ASN A 236 -17.23 9.30 2.69
C ASN A 236 -16.62 10.16 3.81
N MET A 237 -15.74 11.10 3.46
CA MET A 237 -15.12 12.03 4.42
C MET A 237 -16.17 12.90 5.10
N THR A 238 -17.03 13.56 4.34
CA THR A 238 -18.13 14.35 4.88
C THR A 238 -18.99 13.54 5.86
N ARG A 239 -19.38 12.31 5.50
CA ARG A 239 -20.17 11.43 6.38
C ARG A 239 -19.43 11.02 7.66
N PHE A 240 -18.12 10.79 7.59
CA PHE A 240 -17.32 10.44 8.77
C PHE A 240 -17.26 11.61 9.75
N PHE A 241 -16.91 12.80 9.26
CA PHE A 241 -16.75 14.00 10.08
C PHE A 241 -18.08 14.61 10.56
N SER A 242 -19.19 14.44 9.82
CA SER A 242 -20.52 14.83 10.30
C SER A 242 -20.93 14.07 11.58
N LYS A 243 -20.42 12.85 11.81
CA LYS A 243 -20.67 12.11 13.07
C LYS A 243 -19.90 12.69 14.26
N MET A 244 -18.96 13.60 14.01
CA MET A 244 -18.15 14.31 15.00
C MET A 244 -18.60 15.78 15.13
N ASP A 245 -19.82 16.09 14.68
CA ASP A 245 -20.42 17.44 14.72
C ASP A 245 -19.63 18.50 13.92
N VAL A 246 -18.85 18.08 12.92
CA VAL A 246 -18.19 19.01 11.99
C VAL A 246 -19.23 19.51 10.97
N GLU A 247 -19.40 20.82 10.90
CA GLU A 247 -20.14 21.46 9.81
C GLU A 247 -19.37 21.29 8.50
N THR A 248 -20.02 20.68 7.51
CA THR A 248 -19.42 20.36 6.22
C THR A 248 -20.30 20.90 5.11
N GLU A 249 -19.69 21.38 4.03
CA GLU A 249 -20.39 21.80 2.82
C GLU A 249 -20.96 20.58 2.06
N ASP A 250 -21.93 20.78 1.17
CA ASP A 250 -22.46 19.69 0.33
C ASP A 250 -21.29 19.04 -0.45
N PRO A 251 -21.09 17.71 -0.34
CA PRO A 251 -20.06 16.98 -1.10
C PRO A 251 -20.07 17.29 -2.60
N LYS A 252 -21.24 17.61 -3.19
CA LYS A 252 -21.36 18.01 -4.59
C LYS A 252 -20.68 19.33 -4.87
N VAL A 253 -20.83 20.31 -3.98
CA VAL A 253 -20.21 21.64 -4.11
C VAL A 253 -18.70 21.52 -4.00
N ILE A 254 -18.20 20.77 -3.01
CA ILE A 254 -16.76 20.49 -2.85
C ILE A 254 -16.21 19.79 -4.11
N THR A 255 -16.92 18.79 -4.62
CA THR A 255 -16.51 18.07 -5.83
C THR A 255 -16.46 19.01 -7.04
N GLN A 256 -17.49 19.84 -7.24
CA GLN A 256 -17.53 20.80 -8.35
C GLN A 256 -16.39 21.82 -8.26
N TYR A 257 -16.10 22.30 -7.06
CA TYR A 257 -14.96 23.18 -6.81
C TYR A 257 -13.65 22.54 -7.29
N ILE A 258 -13.32 21.33 -6.80
CA ILE A 258 -12.08 20.63 -7.19
C ILE A 258 -12.02 20.35 -8.70
N LEU A 259 -13.13 19.92 -9.29
CA LEU A 259 -13.20 19.68 -10.75
C LEU A 259 -12.97 20.96 -11.56
N SER A 260 -13.43 22.12 -11.07
CA SER A 260 -13.27 23.40 -11.75
C SER A 260 -11.91 24.06 -11.53
N SER A 261 -11.24 23.76 -10.41
CA SER A 261 -9.89 24.27 -10.11
C SER A 261 -8.79 23.57 -10.93
N GLY A 262 -9.08 22.39 -11.48
CA GLY A 262 -8.13 21.58 -12.25
C GLY A 262 -8.19 21.78 -13.78
N GLU A 263 -9.09 22.63 -14.30
CA GLU A 263 -9.14 23.05 -15.71
C GLU A 263 -8.26 24.28 -15.99
#